data_AF-Q6PV44-F1
#
_entry.id   AF-Q6PV44-F1
#
_cell.length_a   1.000
_cell.length_b   1.000
_cell.length_c   1.000
_cell.angle_alpha   90.00
_cell.angle_beta   90.00
_cell.angle_gamma   90.00
#
_symmetry.space_group_name_H-M   'P 1'
#
loop_
_entity.id
_entity.type
_entity.pdbx_description
1 polymer ?
#
loop_
_entity_poly.entity_id
_entity_poly.type
_entity_poly.pdbx_seq_one_letter_code
_entity_poly.pdbx_strand_id
1 'polypeptide(L)'
;LLAGLLLFSTLPAFAEDAPPSEMADYLSPAVNDFNGLSDTVWQMLNDAGQTVGFQGGKAQRAWELRQILTARDTTLNNMYDFRPLISRQGYMPPVIATATDMAHITPDQIRTAYRTYNILVPARFVSNPPGWRTWLLPGLASKRIDAPDASVRPKNSKEKAVWEKAVRRGWEEGRLSAD
;
A
#
# COMPACT_ATOMS: atom_id res chain seq x y z
N LEU A 1 30.54 40.28 -28.89
CA LEU A 1 30.54 39.12 -27.97
C LEU A 1 29.59 39.46 -26.84
N LEU A 2 28.64 38.56 -26.52
CA LEU A 2 27.65 38.54 -25.43
C LEU A 2 26.20 38.98 -25.70
N ALA A 3 25.33 38.17 -25.07
CA ALA A 3 23.90 38.30 -24.75
C ALA A 3 22.93 37.71 -25.79
N GLY A 4 22.03 36.78 -25.46
CA GLY A 4 21.74 36.12 -24.18
C GLY A 4 20.63 35.09 -24.42
N LEU A 5 20.87 33.86 -23.95
CA LEU A 5 19.98 32.71 -24.07
C LEU A 5 18.86 32.83 -23.02
N LEU A 6 17.59 32.92 -23.45
CA LEU A 6 16.44 32.85 -22.55
C LEU A 6 15.85 31.44 -22.57
N LEU A 7 16.20 30.69 -21.53
CA LEU A 7 15.55 29.44 -21.12
C LEU A 7 14.16 29.75 -20.56
N PHE A 8 13.11 29.26 -21.22
CA PHE A 8 11.77 29.18 -20.62
C PHE A 8 11.60 27.82 -19.94
N SER A 9 11.71 27.83 -18.62
CA SER A 9 11.30 26.73 -17.75
C SER A 9 9.78 26.79 -17.51
N THR A 10 9.03 25.80 -18.00
CA THR A 10 7.59 25.66 -17.73
C THR A 10 7.38 24.81 -16.47
N LEU A 11 6.87 25.42 -15.41
CA LEU A 11 6.26 24.71 -14.27
C LEU A 11 4.81 24.31 -14.62
N PRO A 12 4.28 23.19 -14.09
CA PRO A 12 2.90 22.80 -14.32
C PRO A 12 1.97 23.67 -13.44
N ALA A 13 1.12 24.45 -14.08
CA ALA A 13 0.06 25.21 -13.41
C ALA A 13 -1.11 24.29 -13.04
N PHE A 14 -1.65 24.52 -11.86
CA PHE A 14 -2.76 23.84 -11.20
C PHE A 14 -4.01 23.79 -12.09
N ALA A 15 -4.63 22.61 -12.19
CA ALA A 15 -5.84 22.33 -12.97
C ALA A 15 -7.15 22.88 -12.36
N GLU A 16 -7.07 23.86 -11.45
CA GLU A 16 -8.19 24.26 -10.59
C GLU A 16 -8.92 25.53 -11.07
N ASP A 17 -8.43 26.18 -12.14
CA ASP A 17 -8.96 27.43 -12.69
C ASP A 17 -9.29 27.31 -14.20
N ALA A 18 -9.78 26.14 -14.61
CA ALA A 18 -10.26 25.94 -15.99
C ALA A 18 -11.67 26.55 -16.13
N PRO A 19 -11.95 27.30 -17.23
CA PRO A 19 -13.29 27.79 -17.50
C PRO A 19 -14.27 26.62 -17.60
N PRO A 20 -15.54 26.80 -17.18
CA PRO A 20 -16.56 25.76 -17.33
C PRO A 20 -16.63 25.31 -18.81
N SER A 21 -16.93 24.03 -19.04
CA SER A 21 -17.12 23.51 -20.40
C SER A 21 -18.20 24.29 -21.16
N GLU A 22 -18.09 24.36 -22.48
CA GLU A 22 -19.00 25.15 -23.32
C GLU A 22 -20.39 24.51 -23.37
N MET A 23 -21.44 25.28 -23.66
CA MET A 23 -22.82 24.75 -23.76
C MET A 23 -22.90 23.58 -24.76
N ALA A 24 -22.13 23.64 -25.84
CA ALA A 24 -22.04 22.57 -26.85
C ALA A 24 -21.57 21.23 -26.25
N ASP A 25 -20.70 21.26 -25.23
CA ASP A 25 -20.20 20.06 -24.56
C ASP A 25 -21.27 19.38 -23.72
N TYR A 26 -22.22 20.15 -23.16
CA TYR A 26 -23.38 19.60 -22.44
C TYR A 26 -24.47 19.09 -23.39
N LEU A 27 -24.58 19.67 -24.58
CA LEU A 27 -25.52 19.23 -25.61
C LEU A 27 -25.01 17.98 -26.36
N SER A 28 -23.71 17.74 -26.36
CA SER A 28 -23.05 16.58 -26.98
C SER A 28 -21.95 16.07 -26.05
N PRO A 29 -22.32 15.42 -24.93
CA PRO A 29 -21.33 14.91 -24.00
C PRO A 29 -20.42 13.91 -24.72
N ALA A 30 -19.11 13.99 -24.43
CA ALA A 30 -18.15 13.04 -24.96
C ALA A 30 -18.56 11.61 -24.56
N VAL A 31 -19.03 10.83 -25.54
CA VAL A 31 -19.42 9.44 -25.32
C VAL A 31 -18.13 8.64 -25.18
N ASN A 32 -17.79 8.24 -23.96
CA ASN A 32 -16.83 7.17 -23.77
C ASN A 32 -17.46 5.90 -24.36
N ASP A 33 -16.91 5.39 -25.46
CA ASP A 33 -17.48 4.22 -26.13
C ASP A 33 -17.42 2.96 -25.24
N PHE A 34 -16.64 2.91 -24.15
CA PHE A 34 -16.53 1.72 -23.27
C PHE A 34 -16.41 0.38 -24.03
N ASN A 35 -15.85 0.40 -25.25
CA ASN A 35 -15.80 -0.72 -26.18
C ASN A 35 -17.17 -1.23 -26.68
N GLY A 36 -18.20 -0.38 -26.74
CA GLY A 36 -19.61 -0.67 -27.00
C GLY A 36 -20.32 -1.39 -25.85
N LEU A 37 -19.89 -1.20 -24.60
CA LEU A 37 -20.54 -1.74 -23.40
C LEU A 37 -21.39 -0.65 -22.72
N SER A 38 -22.38 -1.07 -21.93
CA SER A 38 -23.05 -0.14 -21.02
C SER A 38 -22.09 0.29 -19.91
N ASP A 39 -22.21 1.55 -19.48
CA ASP A 39 -21.35 2.14 -18.42
C ASP A 39 -21.34 1.27 -17.15
N THR A 40 -22.52 0.81 -16.71
CA THR A 40 -22.62 -0.06 -15.52
C THR A 40 -21.88 -1.38 -15.68
N VAL A 41 -21.93 -2.03 -16.85
CA VAL A 41 -21.21 -3.29 -17.09
C VAL A 41 -19.71 -3.04 -17.15
N TRP A 42 -19.30 -1.95 -17.79
CA TRP A 42 -17.91 -1.55 -17.84
C TRP A 42 -17.35 -1.28 -16.44
N GLN A 43 -18.04 -0.49 -15.62
CA GLN A 43 -17.64 -0.16 -14.24
C GLN A 43 -17.55 -1.43 -13.39
N MET A 44 -18.58 -2.27 -13.42
CA MET A 44 -18.59 -3.54 -12.68
C MET A 44 -17.39 -4.43 -13.03
N LEU A 45 -17.11 -4.62 -14.32
CA LEU A 45 -15.99 -5.45 -14.78
C LEU A 45 -14.64 -4.81 -14.46
N ASN A 46 -14.54 -3.49 -14.60
CA ASN A 46 -13.33 -2.74 -14.29
C ASN A 46 -12.99 -2.86 -12.80
N ASP A 47 -13.94 -2.57 -11.91
CA ASP A 47 -13.68 -2.52 -10.47
C ASP A 47 -13.40 -3.90 -9.89
N ALA A 48 -14.16 -4.91 -10.34
CA ALA A 48 -13.91 -6.29 -9.94
C ALA A 48 -12.60 -6.83 -10.52
N GLY A 49 -12.30 -6.53 -11.78
CA GLY A 49 -11.04 -6.91 -12.42
C GLY A 49 -9.84 -6.29 -11.69
N GLN A 50 -9.92 -4.99 -11.37
CA GLN A 50 -8.91 -4.29 -10.62
C GLN A 50 -8.75 -4.87 -9.21
N THR A 51 -9.83 -5.17 -8.51
CA THR A 51 -9.78 -5.79 -7.17
C THR A 51 -9.12 -7.16 -7.20
N VAL A 52 -9.51 -8.02 -8.15
CA VAL A 52 -8.91 -9.35 -8.30
C VAL A 52 -7.43 -9.25 -8.68
N GLY A 53 -7.10 -8.35 -9.62
CA GLY A 53 -5.73 -8.05 -10.02
C GLY A 53 -4.90 -7.58 -8.82
N PHE A 54 -5.41 -6.63 -8.05
CA PHE A 54 -4.74 -6.06 -6.88
C PHE A 54 -4.43 -7.09 -5.81
N GLN A 55 -5.41 -7.91 -5.45
CA GLN A 55 -5.18 -9.01 -4.53
C GLN A 55 -4.12 -9.97 -5.10
N GLY A 56 -4.15 -10.22 -6.42
CA GLY A 56 -3.26 -11.12 -7.16
C GLY A 56 -1.81 -10.68 -7.10
N GLY A 57 -1.58 -9.45 -7.53
CA GLY A 57 -0.27 -8.82 -7.49
C GLY A 57 0.29 -8.76 -6.08
N LYS A 58 -0.54 -8.38 -5.09
CA LYS A 58 -0.12 -8.33 -3.69
C LYS A 58 0.26 -9.71 -3.15
N ALA A 59 -0.53 -10.73 -3.43
CA ALA A 59 -0.25 -12.09 -2.99
C ALA A 59 1.01 -12.67 -3.63
N GLN A 60 1.21 -12.44 -4.93
CA GLN A 60 2.43 -12.85 -5.65
C GLN A 60 3.66 -12.15 -5.06
N ARG A 61 3.60 -10.83 -4.90
CA ARG A 61 4.73 -10.07 -4.38
C ARG A 61 5.08 -10.44 -2.94
N ALA A 62 4.07 -10.62 -2.09
CA ALA A 62 4.26 -11.13 -0.73
C ALA A 62 4.92 -12.52 -0.71
N TRP A 63 4.58 -13.39 -1.66
CA TRP A 63 5.24 -14.69 -1.79
C TRP A 63 6.72 -14.55 -2.18
N GLU A 64 7.04 -13.71 -3.16
CA GLU A 64 8.43 -13.42 -3.56
C GLU A 64 9.25 -12.87 -2.38
N LEU A 65 8.71 -11.90 -1.65
CA LEU A 65 9.36 -11.31 -0.47
C LEU A 65 9.64 -12.37 0.61
N ARG A 66 8.69 -13.28 0.87
CA ARG A 66 8.92 -14.40 1.81
C ARG A 66 10.06 -15.31 1.37
N GLN A 67 10.18 -15.60 0.07
CA GLN A 67 11.29 -16.41 -0.44
C GLN A 67 12.63 -15.69 -0.22
N ILE A 68 12.69 -14.39 -0.52
CA ILE A 68 13.89 -13.56 -0.31
C ILE A 68 14.29 -13.54 1.18
N LEU A 69 13.32 -13.35 2.08
CA LEU A 69 13.58 -13.36 3.53
C LEU A 69 14.06 -14.74 4.00
N THR A 70 13.43 -15.81 3.52
CA THR A 70 13.80 -17.20 3.88
C THR A 70 15.19 -17.55 3.37
N ALA A 71 15.57 -17.11 2.17
CA ALA A 71 16.92 -17.29 1.64
C ALA A 71 17.99 -16.57 2.47
N ARG A 72 17.61 -15.55 3.27
CA ARG A 72 18.49 -14.77 4.15
C ARG A 72 18.35 -15.15 5.62
N ASP A 73 17.77 -16.31 5.93
CA ASP A 73 17.41 -16.69 7.29
C ASP A 73 18.57 -16.59 8.28
N THR A 74 19.75 -17.13 7.93
CA THR A 74 20.93 -17.08 8.82
C THR A 74 21.36 -15.65 9.13
N THR A 75 21.39 -14.77 8.13
CA THR A 75 21.74 -13.35 8.30
C THR A 75 20.72 -12.65 9.21
N LEU A 76 19.42 -12.88 8.96
CA LEU A 76 18.35 -12.27 9.75
C LEU A 76 18.32 -12.80 11.19
N ASN A 77 18.60 -14.08 11.42
CA ASN A 77 18.70 -14.67 12.76
C ASN A 77 19.85 -14.06 13.56
N ASN A 78 20.99 -13.78 12.92
CA ASN A 78 22.14 -13.16 13.57
C ASN A 78 21.91 -11.66 13.85
N MET A 79 21.29 -10.95 12.90
CA MET A 79 21.03 -9.51 13.04
C MET A 79 19.94 -9.20 14.06
N TYR A 80 18.92 -10.07 14.15
CA TYR A 80 17.79 -9.92 15.06
C TYR A 80 17.81 -11.02 16.14
N ASP A 81 18.92 -11.13 16.86
CA ASP A 81 19.06 -12.07 17.98
C ASP A 81 18.54 -11.45 19.29
N PHE A 82 17.36 -11.91 19.73
CA PHE A 82 16.76 -11.46 20.98
C PHE A 82 17.11 -12.35 22.18
N ARG A 83 17.82 -13.47 21.98
CA ARG A 83 18.21 -14.37 23.07
C ARG A 83 19.00 -13.68 24.18
N PRO A 84 19.96 -12.78 23.88
CA PRO A 84 20.73 -12.09 24.92
C PRO A 84 19.87 -11.16 25.80
N LEU A 85 18.68 -10.76 25.33
CA LEU A 85 17.79 -9.88 26.09
C LEU A 85 16.92 -10.64 27.08
N ILE A 86 16.84 -11.97 27.00
CA ILE A 86 16.03 -12.78 27.90
C ILE A 86 16.74 -12.91 29.24
N SER A 87 16.01 -12.59 30.30
CA SER A 87 16.51 -12.75 31.67
C SER A 87 16.77 -14.22 32.01
N ARG A 88 17.57 -14.47 33.06
CA ARG A 88 17.80 -15.84 33.56
C ARG A 88 16.51 -16.55 33.99
N GLN A 89 15.48 -15.79 34.38
CA GLN A 89 14.18 -16.29 34.78
C GLN A 89 13.22 -16.51 33.60
N GLY A 90 13.64 -16.23 32.37
CA GLY A 90 12.86 -16.53 31.15
C GLY A 90 11.85 -15.46 30.74
N TYR A 91 11.88 -14.26 31.33
CA TYR A 91 11.08 -13.14 30.85
C TYR A 91 11.85 -12.26 29.87
N MET A 92 11.14 -11.81 28.85
CA MET A 92 11.59 -10.82 27.87
C MET A 92 11.29 -9.40 28.39
N PRO A 93 12.24 -8.45 28.29
CA PRO A 93 12.05 -7.07 28.76
C PRO A 93 10.96 -6.33 27.96
N PRO A 94 10.43 -5.22 28.50
CA PRO A 94 9.43 -4.43 27.81
C PRO A 94 10.03 -3.69 26.61
N VAL A 95 9.21 -3.40 25.61
CA VAL A 95 9.55 -2.52 24.49
C VAL A 95 9.10 -1.10 24.83
N ILE A 96 10.04 -0.15 24.85
CA ILE A 96 9.80 1.24 25.23
C ILE A 96 9.96 2.13 24.00
N ALA A 97 8.96 2.95 23.71
CA ALA A 97 9.06 4.06 22.78
C ALA A 97 9.45 5.33 23.55
N THR A 98 10.42 6.07 23.01
CA THR A 98 10.84 7.36 23.55
C THR A 98 10.48 8.47 22.60
N ALA A 99 9.78 9.48 23.09
CA ALA A 99 9.54 10.74 22.39
C ALA A 99 10.31 11.86 23.11
N THR A 100 10.87 12.79 22.35
CA THR A 100 11.57 13.99 22.87
C THR A 100 10.83 15.22 22.37
N ASP A 101 10.86 16.30 23.14
CA ASP A 101 10.30 17.61 22.76
C ASP A 101 8.81 17.57 22.38
N MET A 102 8.01 16.89 23.20
CA MET A 102 6.58 16.80 22.98
C MET A 102 5.88 18.02 23.58
N ALA A 103 5.15 18.77 22.75
CA ALA A 103 4.26 19.84 23.20
C ALA A 103 2.81 19.48 22.87
N HIS A 104 1.96 19.50 23.89
CA HIS A 104 0.52 19.39 23.73
C HIS A 104 -0.10 20.74 24.07
N ILE A 105 -0.75 21.36 23.08
CA ILE A 105 -1.32 22.70 23.19
C ILE A 105 -2.84 22.57 23.09
N THR A 106 -3.55 23.04 24.11
CA THR A 106 -4.99 23.30 24.09
C THR A 106 -5.23 24.82 24.16
N PRO A 107 -6.43 25.33 23.83
CA PRO A 107 -6.70 26.78 23.84
C PRO A 107 -6.44 27.46 25.18
N ASP A 108 -6.50 26.71 26.27
CA ASP A 108 -6.41 27.14 27.66
C ASP A 108 -5.13 26.66 28.38
N GLN A 109 -4.38 25.71 27.81
CA GLN A 109 -3.21 25.12 28.46
C GLN A 109 -2.11 24.69 27.47
N ILE A 110 -0.85 24.93 27.85
CA ILE A 110 0.32 24.35 27.18
C ILE A 110 0.96 23.34 28.14
N ARG A 111 1.15 22.10 27.69
CA ARG A 111 1.91 21.07 28.39
C ARG A 111 3.11 20.68 27.53
N THR A 112 4.30 20.77 28.09
CA THR A 112 5.53 20.33 27.42
C THR A 112 6.18 19.20 28.21
N ALA A 113 6.77 18.26 27.49
CA ALA A 113 7.56 17.18 28.05
C ALA A 113 8.88 17.10 27.29
N TYR A 114 9.99 17.21 28.01
CA TYR A 114 11.31 17.03 27.43
C TYR A 114 11.51 15.60 26.92
N ARG A 115 11.03 14.60 27.68
CA ARG A 115 11.06 13.20 27.26
C ARG A 115 9.86 12.43 27.82
N THR A 116 9.28 11.57 26.99
CA THR A 116 8.22 10.65 27.37
C THR A 116 8.64 9.23 27.03
N TYR A 117 8.39 8.30 27.96
CA TYR A 117 8.60 6.87 27.75
C TYR A 117 7.24 6.18 27.76
N ASN A 118 6.93 5.45 26.69
CA ASN A 118 5.73 4.65 26.59
C ASN A 118 6.08 3.18 26.44
N ILE A 119 5.48 2.31 27.26
CA ILE A 119 5.66 0.87 27.13
C ILE A 119 4.71 0.38 26.03
N LEU A 120 5.25 0.03 24.87
CA LEU A 120 4.48 -0.51 23.75
C LEU A 120 4.11 -1.98 23.99
N VAL A 121 5.05 -2.74 24.54
CA VAL A 121 4.86 -4.15 24.87
C VAL A 121 5.36 -4.38 26.30
N PRO A 122 4.51 -4.85 27.23
CA PRO A 122 4.92 -5.13 28.58
C PRO A 122 5.87 -6.33 28.64
N ALA A 123 6.65 -6.40 29.73
CA ALA A 123 7.48 -7.57 30.02
C ALA A 123 6.61 -8.83 30.11
N ARG A 124 7.08 -9.93 29.52
CA ARG A 124 6.34 -11.19 29.48
C ARG A 124 7.25 -12.40 29.47
N PHE A 125 6.76 -13.51 30.01
CA PHE A 125 7.44 -14.80 29.89
C PHE A 125 7.37 -15.30 28.45
N VAL A 126 8.49 -15.81 27.96
CA VAL A 126 8.59 -16.41 26.62
C VAL A 126 9.20 -17.79 26.75
N SER A 127 8.53 -18.81 26.20
CA SER A 127 9.10 -20.16 26.16
C SER A 127 10.17 -20.26 25.08
N ASN A 128 9.92 -19.64 23.92
CA ASN A 128 10.87 -19.51 22.82
C ASN A 128 11.12 -18.03 22.52
N PRO A 129 12.38 -17.61 22.37
CA PRO A 129 12.71 -16.27 21.90
C PRO A 129 12.03 -16.00 20.55
N PRO A 130 11.32 -14.88 20.39
CA PRO A 130 10.86 -14.45 19.07
C PRO A 130 12.08 -14.13 18.19
N GLY A 131 11.93 -14.36 16.88
CA GLY A 131 12.94 -14.04 15.86
C GLY A 131 12.32 -13.24 14.73
N TRP A 132 13.11 -12.75 13.79
CA TRP A 132 12.68 -11.81 12.72
C TRP A 132 11.33 -12.16 12.06
N ARG A 133 11.01 -13.45 11.95
CA ARG A 133 9.75 -13.98 11.42
C ARG A 133 8.50 -13.40 12.08
N THR A 134 8.54 -13.18 13.40
CA THR A 134 7.42 -12.62 14.18
C THR A 134 7.06 -11.21 13.72
N TRP A 135 8.01 -10.46 13.14
CA TRP A 135 7.80 -9.07 12.72
C TRP A 135 7.69 -8.92 11.20
N LEU A 136 8.47 -9.68 10.42
CA LEU A 136 8.53 -9.49 8.97
C LEU A 136 7.50 -10.33 8.20
N LEU A 137 7.00 -11.45 8.75
CA LEU A 137 6.05 -12.32 8.05
C LEU A 137 4.57 -11.92 8.14
N PRO A 138 4.05 -11.33 9.24
CA PRO A 138 2.60 -11.06 9.37
C PRO A 138 2.02 -10.21 8.22
N GLY A 139 2.80 -9.27 7.67
CA GLY A 139 2.39 -8.45 6.52
C GLY A 139 2.44 -9.15 5.16
N LEU A 140 3.03 -10.35 5.09
CA LEU A 140 3.30 -11.07 3.84
C LEU A 140 2.42 -12.32 3.65
N ALA A 141 1.23 -12.31 4.26
CA ALA A 141 0.27 -13.40 4.11
C ALA A 141 -0.21 -13.52 2.65
N SER A 142 0.27 -14.52 1.92
CA SER A 142 -0.24 -14.85 0.59
C SER A 142 -1.45 -15.76 0.72
N LYS A 143 -2.66 -15.18 0.83
CA LYS A 143 -3.88 -15.97 0.66
C LYS A 143 -4.11 -16.21 -0.83
N ARG A 144 -4.48 -17.43 -1.21
CA ARG A 144 -4.98 -17.71 -2.56
C ARG A 144 -6.26 -16.91 -2.76
N ILE A 145 -6.37 -16.26 -3.90
CA ILE A 145 -7.58 -15.50 -4.27
C ILE A 145 -8.57 -16.48 -4.85
N ASP A 146 -9.77 -16.44 -4.31
CA ASP A 146 -10.88 -17.22 -4.81
C ASP A 146 -11.27 -16.74 -6.22
N ALA A 147 -11.80 -17.63 -7.04
CA ALA A 147 -12.27 -17.24 -8.36
C ALA A 147 -13.32 -16.12 -8.23
N PRO A 148 -13.32 -15.13 -9.13
CA PRO A 148 -14.35 -14.08 -9.11
C PRO A 148 -15.74 -14.70 -9.21
N ASP A 149 -16.72 -14.03 -8.59
CA ASP A 149 -18.12 -14.42 -8.66
C ASP A 149 -18.55 -14.65 -10.12
N ALA A 150 -19.42 -15.64 -10.32
CA ALA A 150 -19.92 -15.99 -11.64
C ALA A 150 -20.56 -14.81 -12.38
N SER A 151 -21.15 -13.86 -11.64
CA SER A 151 -21.77 -12.63 -12.16
C SER A 151 -20.78 -11.68 -12.84
N VAL A 152 -19.51 -11.70 -12.43
CA VAL A 152 -18.47 -10.78 -12.93
C VAL A 152 -17.52 -11.43 -13.93
N ARG A 153 -17.85 -12.63 -14.38
CA ARG A 153 -17.09 -13.30 -15.44
C ARG A 153 -17.44 -12.70 -16.80
N PRO A 154 -16.45 -12.25 -17.59
CA PRO A 154 -16.70 -11.69 -18.91
C PRO A 154 -17.31 -12.74 -19.84
N LYS A 155 -18.35 -12.36 -20.57
CA LYS A 155 -19.15 -13.25 -21.43
C LYS A 155 -18.79 -13.13 -22.90
N ASN A 156 -18.23 -12.00 -23.32
CA ASN A 156 -17.85 -11.73 -24.71
C ASN A 156 -16.43 -11.14 -24.80
N SER A 157 -15.92 -10.98 -26.02
CA SER A 157 -14.57 -10.48 -26.28
C SER A 157 -14.36 -9.03 -25.81
N LYS A 158 -15.39 -8.19 -25.89
CA LYS A 158 -15.33 -6.78 -25.46
C LYS A 158 -15.21 -6.66 -23.94
N GLU A 159 -16.03 -7.40 -23.20
CA GLU A 159 -15.97 -7.52 -21.75
C GLU A 159 -14.63 -8.11 -21.28
N LYS A 160 -14.15 -9.14 -21.99
CA LYS A 160 -12.85 -9.75 -21.71
C LYS A 160 -11.70 -8.75 -21.84
N ALA A 161 -11.73 -7.87 -22.86
CA ALA A 161 -10.70 -6.84 -23.02
C ALA A 161 -10.68 -5.84 -21.85
N VAL A 162 -11.86 -5.41 -21.36
CA VAL A 162 -11.98 -4.53 -20.18
C VAL A 162 -11.46 -5.25 -18.93
N TRP A 163 -11.91 -6.48 -18.70
CA TRP A 163 -11.50 -7.31 -17.58
C TRP A 163 -9.97 -7.50 -17.55
N GLU A 164 -9.36 -7.91 -18.65
CA GLU A 164 -7.91 -8.14 -18.70
C GLU A 164 -7.11 -6.86 -18.46
N LYS A 165 -7.57 -5.72 -18.98
CA LYS A 165 -6.92 -4.42 -18.75
C LYS A 165 -6.99 -4.05 -17.27
N ALA A 166 -8.17 -4.19 -16.66
CA ALA A 166 -8.37 -3.88 -15.25
C ALA A 166 -7.56 -4.81 -14.34
N VAL A 167 -7.52 -6.11 -14.63
CA VAL A 167 -6.71 -7.08 -13.89
C VAL A 167 -5.22 -6.76 -13.99
N ARG A 168 -4.70 -6.45 -15.19
CA ARG A 168 -3.28 -6.08 -15.35
C ARG A 168 -2.93 -4.84 -14.54
N ARG A 169 -3.75 -3.79 -14.62
CA ARG A 169 -3.57 -2.56 -13.83
C ARG A 169 -3.61 -2.86 -12.33
N GLY A 170 -4.65 -3.54 -11.87
CA GLY A 170 -4.78 -3.94 -10.47
C GLY A 170 -3.57 -4.75 -10.01
N TRP A 171 -3.06 -5.67 -10.84
CA TRP A 171 -1.89 -6.49 -10.51
C TRP A 171 -0.64 -5.65 -10.24
N GLU A 172 -0.36 -4.67 -11.09
CA GLU A 172 0.78 -3.77 -10.90
C GLU A 172 0.62 -2.94 -9.62
N GLU A 173 -0.55 -2.35 -9.40
CA GLU A 173 -0.89 -1.60 -8.17
C GLU A 173 -0.77 -2.48 -6.92
N GLY A 174 -1.23 -3.73 -7.00
CA GLY A 174 -1.16 -4.70 -5.91
C GLY A 174 0.26 -5.11 -5.58
N ARG A 175 1.12 -5.27 -6.60
CA ARG A 175 2.55 -5.52 -6.40
C ARG A 175 3.22 -4.33 -5.72
N LEU A 176 2.95 -3.12 -6.20
CA LEU A 176 3.50 -1.88 -5.62
C LEU A 176 3.05 -1.68 -4.17
N SER A 177 1.79 -1.99 -3.84
CA SER A 177 1.26 -1.90 -2.47
C SER A 177 1.88 -2.92 -1.51
N ALA A 178 2.56 -3.95 -2.01
CA ALA A 178 3.18 -5.00 -1.19
C ALA A 178 4.65 -4.71 -0.85
N ASP A 179 5.29 -3.79 -1.57
CA ASP A 179 6.63 -3.27 -1.28
C ASP A 179 6.60 -2.24 -0.15
#